data_AF-A0A660P8H8-F1
#
_entry.id   AF-A0A660P8H8-F1
#
_cell.length_a   1.000
_cell.length_b   1.000
_cell.length_c   1.000
_cell.angle_alpha   90.00
_cell.angle_beta   90.00
_cell.angle_gamma   90.00
#
_symmetry.space_group_name_H-M   'P 1'
#
loop_
_entity.id
_entity.type
_entity.pdbx_description
1 polymer ?
#
loop_
_entity_poly.entity_id
_entity_poly.type
_entity_poly.pdbx_seq_one_letter_code
_entity_poly.pdbx_strand_id
1 'polypeptide(L)'
;MNTKIKNESGVVLIICLAVLLMLSLIGIASITTSNNDMQIADNEMKATGAFYAAESGLEQAASAIITSYENEGVPPSPLPADTTSEFNYTYGYSVTDDGPAQNAQLNSGAYKGLYGLVKSFTINSVGIDNSNIAGVELEMQIQDALIPIFQFAVFYEYDLEIAPGPDMTLGGRIHTNGDMYLQAGSNLYIDSYLTSAGSIYHGTKPGSGSGTTTGNVWIMDDNGVYQTMKNADGTFLDSRDDDWVNESLARWGGRVEDGNHGITPLYMPVVVDGPATDLIDRADGNPDSYENVAGLKFIDGQAYYNTGGDTWVDVTTDLVNDGVISFSTFYDGREGKDVYSLDLDIAKLNSSSYFPNNGIIYSSITYNSSYVSAIRLVNGQSLAGALTIATDNPLYTLGDYNTIDKKPASLLTDALTILSNNWDDSRSWDYLSNRIASNTQVNACYMTGNTETGAPGHDYNGGLENLPRFLEEWSGKTFIWRGA
;
A
#
# COMPACT_ATOMS: atom_id res chain seq x y z
N MET A 1 -98.30 -35.66 -51.80
CA MET A 1 -97.60 -35.34 -50.55
C MET A 1 -96.10 -35.34 -50.83
N ASN A 2 -95.47 -34.16 -50.79
CA ASN A 2 -94.04 -33.97 -51.04
C ASN A 2 -93.22 -34.52 -49.87
N THR A 3 -92.48 -35.60 -50.09
CA THR A 3 -91.40 -36.05 -49.21
C THR A 3 -90.19 -35.13 -49.39
N LYS A 4 -90.08 -34.10 -48.53
CA LYS A 4 -88.84 -33.33 -48.36
C LYS A 4 -87.80 -34.23 -47.68
N ILE A 5 -86.79 -34.64 -48.44
CA ILE A 5 -85.56 -35.25 -47.92
C ILE A 5 -84.86 -34.20 -47.05
N LYS A 6 -84.76 -34.44 -45.73
CA LYS A 6 -83.94 -33.62 -44.83
C LYS A 6 -82.47 -33.95 -45.08
N ASN A 7 -81.74 -33.03 -45.72
CA ASN A 7 -80.32 -33.17 -46.00
C ASN A 7 -79.49 -32.38 -44.95
N GLU A 8 -79.39 -32.90 -43.73
CA GLU A 8 -78.57 -32.31 -42.65
C GLU A 8 -77.09 -32.79 -42.68
N SER A 9 -76.78 -33.76 -43.56
CA SER A 9 -75.44 -34.36 -43.70
C SER A 9 -74.40 -33.43 -44.35
N GLY A 10 -74.82 -32.41 -45.10
CA GLY A 10 -73.92 -31.45 -45.75
C GLY A 10 -73.35 -30.38 -44.80
N VAL A 11 -74.09 -29.99 -43.76
CA VAL A 11 -73.65 -28.97 -42.79
C VAL A 11 -72.61 -29.53 -41.82
N VAL A 12 -72.76 -30.80 -41.40
CA VAL A 12 -71.78 -31.49 -40.56
C VAL A 12 -70.43 -31.62 -41.26
N LEU A 13 -70.42 -31.91 -42.56
CA LEU A 13 -69.18 -31.98 -43.35
C LEU A 13 -68.46 -30.63 -43.40
N ILE A 14 -69.21 -29.53 -43.60
CA ILE A 14 -68.65 -28.17 -43.64
C ILE A 14 -68.10 -27.76 -42.27
N ILE A 15 -68.80 -28.08 -41.18
CA ILE A 15 -68.32 -27.79 -39.81
C ILE A 15 -67.08 -28.63 -39.49
N CYS A 16 -67.06 -29.93 -39.83
CA CYS A 16 -65.87 -30.77 -39.66
C CYS A 16 -64.69 -30.26 -40.48
N LEU A 17 -64.89 -29.82 -41.72
CA LEU A 17 -63.86 -29.21 -42.56
C LEU A 17 -63.36 -27.88 -41.97
N ALA A 18 -64.26 -27.03 -41.47
CA ALA A 18 -63.90 -25.76 -40.83
C ALA A 18 -63.10 -25.98 -39.53
N VAL A 19 -63.48 -26.98 -38.73
CA VAL A 19 -62.75 -27.36 -37.51
C VAL A 19 -61.39 -27.98 -37.84
N LEU A 20 -61.31 -28.85 -38.84
CA LEU A 20 -60.03 -29.41 -39.31
C LEU A 20 -59.10 -28.33 -39.86
N LEU A 21 -59.64 -27.36 -40.60
CA LEU A 21 -58.89 -26.22 -41.11
C LEU A 21 -58.41 -25.30 -39.98
N MET A 22 -59.25 -25.07 -38.96
CA MET A 22 -58.81 -24.33 -37.76
C MET A 22 -57.73 -25.08 -37.00
N LEU A 23 -57.88 -26.39 -36.77
CA LEU A 23 -56.89 -27.22 -36.08
C LEU A 23 -55.57 -27.29 -36.85
N SER A 24 -55.61 -27.35 -38.19
CA SER A 24 -54.39 -27.33 -39.00
C SER A 24 -53.73 -25.96 -38.97
N LEU A 25 -54.48 -24.86 -39.03
CA LEU A 25 -53.94 -23.50 -38.87
C LEU A 25 -53.31 -23.29 -37.50
N ILE A 26 -53.95 -23.75 -36.42
CA ILE A 26 -53.41 -23.72 -35.06
C ILE A 26 -52.16 -24.59 -34.98
N GLY A 27 -52.18 -25.80 -35.54
CA GLY A 27 -51.03 -26.71 -35.56
C GLY A 27 -49.82 -26.13 -36.30
N ILE A 28 -50.04 -25.50 -37.47
CA ILE A 28 -49.00 -24.80 -38.22
C ILE A 28 -48.47 -23.62 -37.40
N ALA A 29 -49.35 -22.79 -36.84
CA ALA A 29 -48.96 -21.66 -36.01
C ALA A 29 -48.12 -22.10 -34.81
N SER A 30 -48.53 -23.15 -34.09
CA SER A 30 -47.78 -23.69 -32.96
C SER A 30 -46.39 -24.21 -33.36
N ILE A 31 -46.27 -24.94 -34.47
CA ILE A 31 -44.95 -25.42 -34.96
C ILE A 31 -44.05 -24.24 -35.33
N THR A 32 -44.59 -23.22 -36.01
CA THR A 32 -43.83 -22.02 -36.35
C THR A 32 -43.40 -21.26 -35.10
N THR A 33 -44.28 -21.07 -34.12
CA THR A 33 -43.94 -20.46 -32.84
C THR A 33 -42.85 -21.26 -32.11
N SER A 34 -42.98 -22.59 -32.01
CA SER A 34 -41.94 -23.42 -31.37
C SER A 34 -40.60 -23.37 -32.09
N ASN A 35 -40.58 -23.35 -33.42
CA ASN A 35 -39.34 -23.20 -34.18
C ASN A 35 -38.70 -21.83 -33.94
N ASN A 36 -39.51 -20.77 -33.87
CA ASN A 36 -39.02 -19.43 -33.55
C ASN A 36 -38.47 -19.37 -32.11
N ASP A 37 -39.18 -19.94 -31.14
CA ASP A 37 -38.73 -19.97 -29.73
C ASP A 37 -37.42 -20.76 -29.58
N MET A 38 -37.29 -21.90 -30.28
CA MET A 38 -36.03 -22.65 -30.31
C MET A 38 -34.89 -21.86 -30.95
N GLN A 39 -35.14 -21.13 -32.04
CA GLN A 39 -34.13 -20.27 -32.66
C GLN A 39 -33.73 -19.09 -31.76
N ILE A 40 -34.68 -18.49 -31.06
CA ILE A 40 -34.42 -17.42 -30.10
C ILE A 40 -33.54 -17.95 -28.97
N ALA A 41 -33.90 -19.09 -28.37
CA ALA A 41 -33.12 -19.71 -27.31
C ALA A 41 -31.70 -20.10 -27.76
N ASP A 42 -31.55 -20.66 -28.97
CA ASP A 42 -30.24 -20.99 -29.55
C ASP A 42 -29.38 -19.73 -29.77
N ASN A 43 -29.98 -18.66 -30.29
CA ASN A 43 -29.29 -17.38 -30.46
C ASN A 43 -28.89 -16.76 -29.12
N GLU A 44 -29.74 -16.85 -28.09
CA GLU A 44 -29.46 -16.36 -26.74
C GLU A 44 -28.32 -17.14 -26.07
N MET A 45 -28.30 -18.47 -26.21
CA MET A 45 -27.19 -19.30 -25.75
C MET A 45 -25.87 -18.93 -26.43
N LYS A 46 -25.88 -18.73 -27.75
CA LYS A 46 -24.69 -18.31 -28.52
C LYS A 46 -24.23 -16.91 -28.15
N ALA A 47 -25.15 -15.98 -27.92
CA ALA A 47 -24.82 -14.63 -27.47
C ALA A 47 -24.19 -14.64 -26.08
N THR A 48 -24.70 -15.48 -25.16
CA THR A 48 -24.11 -15.67 -23.82
C THR A 48 -22.70 -16.26 -23.92
N GLY A 49 -22.48 -17.26 -24.76
CA GLY A 49 -21.15 -17.82 -24.97
C GLY A 49 -20.18 -16.85 -25.65
N ALA A 50 -20.65 -16.04 -26.60
CA ALA A 50 -19.87 -14.97 -27.21
C ALA A 50 -19.51 -13.87 -26.20
N PHE A 51 -20.40 -13.55 -25.25
CA PHE A 51 -20.11 -12.64 -24.13
C PHE A 51 -18.96 -13.16 -23.27
N TYR A 52 -19.02 -14.43 -22.83
CA TYR A 52 -17.93 -15.03 -22.05
C TYR A 52 -16.63 -15.13 -22.84
N ALA A 53 -16.70 -15.36 -24.16
CA ALA A 53 -15.52 -15.33 -25.01
C ALA A 53 -14.88 -13.93 -25.05
N ALA A 54 -15.69 -12.87 -25.19
CA ALA A 54 -15.20 -11.49 -25.15
C ALA A 54 -14.61 -11.14 -23.77
N GLU A 55 -15.24 -11.57 -22.68
CA GLU A 55 -14.74 -11.39 -21.30
C GLU A 55 -13.36 -12.04 -21.12
N SER A 56 -13.17 -13.28 -21.61
CA SER A 56 -11.86 -13.94 -21.61
C SER A 56 -10.78 -13.12 -22.33
N GLY A 57 -11.11 -12.47 -23.43
CA GLY A 57 -10.18 -11.60 -24.15
C GLY A 57 -9.79 -10.35 -23.37
N LEU A 58 -10.74 -9.75 -22.62
CA LEU A 58 -10.46 -8.64 -21.72
C LEU A 58 -9.51 -9.06 -20.59
N GLU A 59 -9.78 -10.18 -19.94
CA GLU A 59 -8.99 -10.70 -18.83
C GLU A 59 -7.55 -11.06 -19.25
N GLN A 60 -7.38 -11.69 -20.42
CA GLN A 60 -6.05 -12.00 -20.97
C GLN A 60 -5.23 -10.73 -21.22
N ALA A 61 -5.85 -9.71 -21.82
CA ALA A 61 -5.19 -8.44 -22.09
C ALA A 61 -4.84 -7.68 -20.80
N ALA A 62 -5.77 -7.62 -19.84
CA ALA A 62 -5.57 -6.97 -18.56
C ALA A 62 -4.45 -7.65 -17.75
N SER A 63 -4.46 -8.99 -17.69
CA SER A 63 -3.43 -9.78 -17.03
C SER A 63 -2.04 -9.55 -17.61
N ALA A 64 -1.91 -9.48 -18.94
CA ALA A 64 -0.63 -9.19 -19.59
C ALA A 64 -0.09 -7.78 -19.23
N ILE A 65 -0.97 -6.78 -19.12
CA ILE A 65 -0.56 -5.43 -18.71
C ILE A 65 -0.14 -5.40 -17.24
N ILE A 66 -0.96 -5.98 -16.35
CA ILE A 66 -0.66 -6.06 -14.91
C ILE A 66 0.69 -6.74 -14.69
N THR A 67 0.90 -7.92 -15.31
CA THR A 67 2.14 -8.69 -15.18
C THR A 67 3.37 -7.90 -15.63
N SER A 68 3.25 -7.10 -16.70
CA SER A 68 4.36 -6.28 -17.19
C SER A 68 4.70 -5.14 -16.22
N TYR A 69 3.70 -4.51 -15.62
CA TYR A 69 3.94 -3.49 -14.60
C TYR A 69 4.53 -4.07 -13.32
N GLU A 70 4.09 -5.24 -12.88
CA GLU A 70 4.62 -5.92 -11.70
C GLU A 70 6.09 -6.32 -11.86
N ASN A 71 6.51 -6.77 -13.06
CA ASN A 71 7.86 -7.27 -13.29
C ASN A 71 8.83 -6.25 -13.88
N GLU A 72 8.35 -5.36 -14.75
CA GLU A 72 9.19 -4.44 -15.53
C GLU A 72 8.93 -2.96 -15.21
N GLY A 73 7.85 -2.64 -14.47
CA GLY A 73 7.46 -1.25 -14.16
C GLY A 73 7.04 -0.44 -15.38
N VAL A 74 6.83 -1.09 -16.53
CA VAL A 74 6.48 -0.47 -17.81
C VAL A 74 5.40 -1.29 -18.52
N PRO A 75 4.61 -0.67 -19.42
CA PRO A 75 3.62 -1.43 -20.18
C PRO A 75 4.28 -2.37 -21.20
N PRO A 76 3.59 -3.45 -21.60
CA PRO A 76 4.12 -4.40 -22.59
C PRO A 76 4.47 -3.72 -23.91
N SER A 77 5.58 -4.13 -24.52
CA SER A 77 6.00 -3.68 -25.84
C SER A 77 6.34 -4.88 -26.73
N PRO A 78 5.51 -5.23 -27.74
CA PRO A 78 4.29 -4.53 -28.17
C PRO A 78 3.11 -4.68 -27.19
N LEU A 79 2.12 -3.78 -27.29
CA LEU A 79 0.88 -3.90 -26.52
C LEU A 79 0.15 -5.22 -26.85
N PRO A 80 -0.54 -5.84 -25.88
CA PRO A 80 -1.20 -7.11 -26.09
C PRO A 80 -2.29 -7.04 -27.17
N ALA A 81 -2.22 -7.97 -28.12
CA ALA A 81 -3.27 -8.20 -29.09
C ALA A 81 -3.17 -9.64 -29.58
N ASP A 82 -4.28 -10.37 -29.56
CA ASP A 82 -4.33 -11.74 -30.09
C ASP A 82 -5.74 -12.13 -30.53
N THR A 83 -5.87 -13.27 -31.19
CA THR A 83 -7.15 -13.91 -31.52
C THR A 83 -7.05 -15.41 -31.28
N THR A 84 -7.92 -15.93 -30.42
CA THR A 84 -7.91 -17.33 -29.99
C THR A 84 -9.28 -17.95 -30.22
N SER A 85 -9.30 -19.19 -30.73
CA SER A 85 -10.50 -20.00 -30.88
C SER A 85 -10.50 -21.14 -29.88
N GLU A 86 -11.52 -21.19 -29.02
CA GLU A 86 -11.74 -22.29 -28.09
C GLU A 86 -13.14 -22.87 -28.26
N PHE A 87 -13.18 -24.19 -28.50
CA PHE A 87 -14.43 -24.92 -28.76
C PHE A 87 -15.26 -24.30 -29.90
N ASN A 88 -16.45 -23.78 -29.57
CA ASN A 88 -17.40 -23.20 -30.52
C ASN A 88 -17.34 -21.67 -30.57
N TYR A 89 -16.39 -21.06 -29.86
CA TYR A 89 -16.26 -19.61 -29.78
C TYR A 89 -14.86 -19.16 -30.18
N THR A 90 -14.77 -17.92 -30.65
CA THR A 90 -13.50 -17.24 -30.94
C THR A 90 -13.56 -15.88 -30.28
N TYR A 91 -12.47 -15.48 -29.63
CA TYR A 91 -12.32 -14.12 -29.12
C TYR A 91 -11.05 -13.48 -29.68
N GLY A 92 -11.16 -12.20 -30.04
CA GLY A 92 -10.02 -11.36 -30.37
C GLY A 92 -9.96 -10.19 -29.41
N TYR A 93 -8.76 -9.74 -29.04
CA TYR A 93 -8.58 -8.56 -28.21
C TYR A 93 -7.45 -7.68 -28.74
N SER A 94 -7.55 -6.39 -28.44
CA SER A 94 -6.51 -5.40 -28.74
C SER A 94 -6.51 -4.31 -27.69
N VAL A 95 -5.32 -3.80 -27.38
CA VAL A 95 -5.11 -2.75 -26.38
C VAL A 95 -4.67 -1.47 -27.09
N THR A 96 -5.28 -0.36 -26.70
CA THR A 96 -4.90 1.00 -27.12
C THR A 96 -4.34 1.78 -25.94
N ASP A 97 -3.25 2.50 -26.18
CA ASP A 97 -2.68 3.46 -25.23
C ASP A 97 -3.43 4.79 -25.32
N ASP A 98 -3.98 5.25 -24.19
CA ASP A 98 -4.81 6.46 -24.13
C ASP A 98 -4.00 7.77 -23.97
N GLY A 99 -2.68 7.70 -24.13
CA GLY A 99 -1.78 8.85 -24.12
C GLY A 99 -0.81 8.85 -22.94
N PRO A 100 -0.01 9.91 -22.79
CA PRO A 100 1.03 9.98 -21.76
C PRO A 100 0.43 9.95 -20.35
N ALA A 101 1.14 9.32 -19.41
CA ALA A 101 0.73 9.28 -18.02
C ALA A 101 0.56 10.69 -17.42
N GLN A 102 -0.44 10.86 -16.56
CA GLN A 102 -0.83 12.14 -15.96
C GLN A 102 -0.85 12.05 -14.44
N ASN A 103 -0.43 13.11 -13.75
CA ASN A 103 -0.66 13.20 -12.31
C ASN A 103 -2.15 13.41 -12.05
N ALA A 104 -2.79 12.46 -11.38
CA ALA A 104 -4.21 12.49 -11.08
C ALA A 104 -4.49 11.91 -9.69
N GLN A 105 -5.64 12.29 -9.13
CA GLN A 105 -6.18 11.63 -7.95
C GLN A 105 -6.98 10.41 -8.37
N LEU A 106 -6.80 9.29 -7.68
CA LEU A 106 -7.57 8.08 -7.91
C LEU A 106 -9.01 8.29 -7.42
N ASN A 107 -9.98 7.99 -8.27
CA ASN A 107 -11.40 8.26 -7.98
C ASN A 107 -12.18 7.02 -7.53
N SER A 108 -11.60 5.84 -7.71
CA SER A 108 -12.23 4.54 -7.46
C SER A 108 -11.21 3.52 -6.95
N GLY A 109 -11.72 2.38 -6.47
CA GLY A 109 -10.92 1.30 -5.89
C GLY A 109 -10.39 1.61 -4.49
N ALA A 110 -9.63 0.66 -3.95
CA ALA A 110 -9.02 0.68 -2.62
C ALA A 110 -8.22 1.96 -2.32
N TYR A 111 -7.57 2.49 -3.36
CA TYR A 111 -6.63 3.60 -3.25
C TYR A 111 -7.23 4.94 -3.68
N LYS A 112 -8.56 5.00 -3.88
CA LYS A 112 -9.35 6.23 -4.05
C LYS A 112 -8.87 7.31 -3.10
N GLY A 113 -8.61 8.51 -3.61
CA GLY A 113 -8.18 9.67 -2.84
C GLY A 113 -6.67 9.88 -2.79
N LEU A 114 -5.87 8.88 -3.14
CA LEU A 114 -4.42 9.04 -3.31
C LEU A 114 -4.11 9.70 -4.65
N TYR A 115 -3.03 10.47 -4.69
CA TYR A 115 -2.46 10.98 -5.93
C TYR A 115 -1.49 9.96 -6.52
N GLY A 116 -1.47 9.84 -7.84
CA GLY A 116 -0.54 8.98 -8.55
C GLY A 116 -0.26 9.50 -9.95
N LEU A 117 0.82 9.00 -10.54
CA LEU A 117 1.05 9.13 -11.98
C LEU A 117 0.26 8.02 -12.66
N VAL A 118 -0.86 8.38 -13.30
CA VAL A 118 -1.83 7.44 -13.86
C VAL A 118 -1.63 7.30 -15.36
N LYS A 119 -1.54 6.05 -15.81
CA LYS A 119 -1.52 5.65 -17.23
C LYS A 119 -2.80 4.88 -17.53
N SER A 120 -3.46 5.18 -18.66
CA SER A 120 -4.71 4.54 -19.04
C SER A 120 -4.56 3.78 -20.35
N PHE A 121 -5.25 2.64 -20.42
CA PHE A 121 -5.36 1.82 -21.62
C PHE A 121 -6.81 1.43 -21.85
N THR A 122 -7.21 1.41 -23.11
CA THR A 122 -8.52 0.90 -23.53
C THR A 122 -8.33 -0.47 -24.19
N ILE A 123 -8.93 -1.49 -23.60
CA ILE A 123 -8.97 -2.86 -24.09
C ILE A 123 -10.29 -3.07 -24.83
N ASN A 124 -10.21 -3.45 -26.10
CA ASN A 124 -11.38 -3.88 -26.87
C ASN A 124 -11.29 -5.37 -27.10
N SER A 125 -12.35 -6.11 -26.77
CA SER A 125 -12.46 -7.54 -27.07
C SER A 125 -13.75 -7.87 -27.79
N VAL A 126 -13.64 -8.69 -28.85
CA VAL A 126 -14.75 -9.18 -29.65
C VAL A 126 -14.81 -10.69 -29.52
N GLY A 127 -15.90 -11.19 -28.96
CA GLY A 127 -16.24 -12.61 -28.88
C GLY A 127 -17.30 -12.97 -29.91
N ILE A 128 -17.13 -14.07 -30.64
CA ILE A 128 -18.06 -14.57 -31.66
C ILE A 128 -18.29 -16.07 -31.50
N ASP A 129 -19.51 -16.51 -31.78
CA ASP A 129 -19.77 -17.92 -32.08
C ASP A 129 -19.16 -18.27 -33.44
N ASN A 130 -18.55 -19.45 -33.56
CA ASN A 130 -17.88 -19.89 -34.79
C ASN A 130 -18.85 -20.10 -35.97
N SER A 131 -20.16 -20.15 -35.71
CA SER A 131 -21.19 -20.15 -36.76
C SER A 131 -21.56 -18.74 -37.25
N ASN A 132 -20.97 -17.68 -36.68
CA ASN A 132 -21.22 -16.26 -36.97
C ASN A 132 -22.70 -15.85 -36.82
N ILE A 133 -23.41 -16.46 -35.87
CA ILE A 133 -24.81 -16.14 -35.59
C ILE A 133 -24.93 -15.06 -34.52
N ALA A 134 -24.03 -15.06 -33.54
CA ALA A 134 -23.96 -14.09 -32.46
C ALA A 134 -22.52 -13.59 -32.25
N GLY A 135 -22.39 -12.33 -31.88
CA GLY A 135 -21.14 -11.69 -31.52
C GLY A 135 -21.37 -10.60 -30.48
N VAL A 136 -20.38 -10.40 -29.62
CA VAL A 136 -20.38 -9.41 -28.55
C VAL A 136 -19.06 -8.67 -28.62
N GLU A 137 -19.11 -7.35 -28.50
CA GLU A 137 -17.95 -6.49 -28.34
C GLU A 137 -18.02 -5.87 -26.95
N LEU A 138 -16.94 -5.98 -26.19
CA LEU A 138 -16.77 -5.40 -24.87
C LEU A 138 -15.57 -4.46 -24.90
N GLU A 139 -15.71 -3.34 -24.19
CA GLU A 139 -14.64 -2.37 -23.95
C GLU A 139 -14.38 -2.31 -22.45
N MET A 140 -13.11 -2.35 -22.05
CA MET A 140 -12.65 -2.15 -20.68
C MET A 140 -11.58 -1.07 -20.67
N GLN A 141 -11.70 -0.10 -19.76
CA GLN A 141 -10.62 0.83 -19.48
C GLN A 141 -9.89 0.38 -18.23
N ILE A 142 -8.57 0.24 -18.33
CA ILE A 142 -7.71 -0.06 -17.19
C ILE A 142 -6.82 1.15 -16.89
N GLN A 143 -6.51 1.33 -15.61
CA GLN A 143 -5.62 2.38 -15.14
C GLN A 143 -4.53 1.75 -14.29
N ASP A 144 -3.28 1.99 -14.69
CA ASP A 144 -2.12 1.78 -13.83
C ASP A 144 -1.79 3.10 -13.12
N ALA A 145 -1.41 3.03 -11.86
CA ALA A 145 -1.14 4.20 -11.04
C ALA A 145 0.11 4.01 -10.19
N LEU A 146 1.16 4.78 -10.50
CA LEU A 146 2.33 4.89 -9.63
C LEU A 146 1.99 5.84 -8.48
N ILE A 147 1.71 5.28 -7.30
CA ILE A 147 1.33 6.00 -6.09
C ILE A 147 2.58 6.25 -5.23
N PRO A 148 2.95 7.51 -4.95
CA PRO A 148 4.00 7.80 -3.99
C PRO A 148 3.66 7.26 -2.60
N ILE A 149 4.53 6.40 -2.06
CA ILE A 149 4.37 5.76 -0.75
C ILE A 149 4.29 6.76 0.42
N PHE A 150 4.86 7.96 0.24
CA PHE A 150 4.87 9.03 1.24
C PHE A 150 3.48 9.64 1.53
N GLN A 151 2.42 9.13 0.90
CA GLN A 151 1.03 9.47 1.22
C GLN A 151 0.41 8.58 2.29
N PHE A 152 1.05 7.46 2.62
CA PHE A 152 0.67 6.60 3.73
C PHE A 152 1.26 7.12 5.03
N ALA A 153 0.48 7.05 6.12
CA ALA A 153 1.04 7.21 7.46
C ALA A 153 1.84 5.96 7.86
N VAL A 154 1.37 4.79 7.44
CA VAL A 154 2.02 3.50 7.68
C VAL A 154 1.88 2.64 6.44
N PHE A 155 2.99 2.11 5.96
CA PHE A 155 3.05 1.11 4.89
C PHE A 155 4.00 -0.01 5.31
N TYR A 156 3.56 -1.26 5.21
CA TYR A 156 4.36 -2.45 5.51
C TYR A 156 4.34 -3.44 4.34
N GLU A 157 5.51 -3.98 3.99
CA GLU A 157 5.64 -5.01 2.94
C GLU A 157 5.18 -6.39 3.40
N TYR A 158 5.26 -6.67 4.69
CA TYR A 158 4.79 -7.92 5.30
C TYR A 158 3.75 -7.60 6.35
N ASP A 159 3.45 -8.57 7.22
CA ASP A 159 2.47 -8.40 8.28
C ASP A 159 2.75 -7.16 9.15
N LEU A 160 1.67 -6.46 9.49
CA LEU A 160 1.69 -5.29 10.35
C LEU A 160 1.03 -5.62 11.69
N GLU A 161 1.74 -5.38 12.78
CA GLU A 161 1.20 -5.49 14.13
C GLU A 161 1.18 -4.11 14.81
N ILE A 162 0.02 -3.71 15.34
CA ILE A 162 -0.16 -2.46 16.10
C ILE A 162 -0.82 -2.82 17.43
N ALA A 163 -0.07 -2.68 18.52
CA ALA A 163 -0.50 -3.09 19.86
C ALA A 163 -0.08 -2.12 20.97
N PRO A 164 -0.39 -0.80 20.84
CA PRO A 164 0.03 0.20 21.81
C PRO A 164 -0.53 -0.08 23.20
N GLY A 165 0.32 0.09 24.23
CA GLY A 165 -0.12 0.07 25.63
C GLY A 165 -0.93 1.33 25.99
N PRO A 166 -0.33 2.53 25.91
CA PRO A 166 -1.01 3.82 26.07
C PRO A 166 -1.92 4.17 24.88
N ASP A 167 -2.61 5.31 24.96
CA ASP A 167 -3.38 5.83 23.82
C ASP A 167 -2.46 6.18 22.64
N MET A 168 -2.82 5.73 21.44
CA MET A 168 -2.12 6.03 20.18
C MET A 168 -3.12 6.53 19.13
N THR A 169 -2.73 7.53 18.34
CA THR A 169 -3.53 8.06 17.23
C THR A 169 -2.73 8.04 15.93
N LEU A 170 -3.32 7.47 14.88
CA LEU A 170 -2.76 7.38 13.54
C LEU A 170 -3.64 8.20 12.57
N GLY A 171 -3.12 9.35 12.15
CA GLY A 171 -3.88 10.37 11.42
C GLY A 171 -3.99 10.18 9.90
N GLY A 172 -3.34 9.17 9.33
CA GLY A 172 -3.28 8.97 7.87
C GLY A 172 -3.51 7.50 7.50
N ARG A 173 -3.42 7.22 6.19
CA ARG A 173 -3.72 5.88 5.66
C ARG A 173 -2.73 4.84 6.14
N ILE A 174 -3.25 3.66 6.44
CA ILE A 174 -2.48 2.50 6.89
C ILE A 174 -2.69 1.38 5.89
N HIS A 175 -1.60 0.81 5.40
CA HIS A 175 -1.63 -0.35 4.51
C HIS A 175 -0.57 -1.39 4.89
N THR A 176 -0.89 -2.66 4.67
CA THR A 176 0.08 -3.77 4.70
C THR A 176 -0.16 -4.71 3.53
N ASN A 177 0.92 -5.18 2.90
CA ASN A 177 0.91 -6.22 1.88
C ASN A 177 0.72 -7.64 2.48
N GLY A 178 0.78 -7.79 3.81
CA GLY A 178 0.50 -9.02 4.55
C GLY A 178 -0.77 -8.93 5.41
N ASP A 179 -0.81 -9.71 6.48
CA ASP A 179 -1.88 -9.67 7.48
C ASP A 179 -1.70 -8.50 8.46
N MET A 180 -2.80 -7.94 8.94
CA MET A 180 -2.81 -6.88 9.94
C MET A 180 -3.33 -7.39 11.29
N TYR A 181 -2.60 -7.13 12.36
CA TYR A 181 -2.95 -7.52 13.73
C TYR A 181 -3.09 -6.26 14.59
N LEU A 182 -4.30 -6.01 15.10
CA LEU A 182 -4.66 -4.80 15.81
C LEU A 182 -5.16 -5.10 17.21
N GLN A 183 -4.59 -4.44 18.21
CA GLN A 183 -5.13 -4.42 19.57
C GLN A 183 -4.67 -3.16 20.30
N ALA A 184 -5.19 -2.93 21.51
CA ALA A 184 -4.71 -1.83 22.36
C ALA A 184 -4.82 -2.20 23.84
N GLY A 185 -3.84 -1.76 24.62
CA GLY A 185 -3.92 -1.76 26.08
C GLY A 185 -4.94 -0.74 26.59
N SER A 186 -4.93 0.47 26.03
CA SER A 186 -5.87 1.55 26.31
C SER A 186 -6.77 1.82 25.10
N ASN A 187 -6.37 2.72 24.19
CA ASN A 187 -7.09 2.97 22.94
C ASN A 187 -6.12 3.16 21.76
N LEU A 188 -6.52 2.64 20.60
CA LEU A 188 -5.92 2.95 19.31
C LEU A 188 -6.96 3.71 18.48
N TYR A 189 -6.59 4.88 17.96
CA TYR A 189 -7.42 5.71 17.09
C TYR A 189 -6.82 5.76 15.69
N ILE A 190 -7.63 5.46 14.68
CA ILE A 190 -7.25 5.51 13.26
C ILE A 190 -8.22 6.46 12.55
N ASP A 191 -7.68 7.54 12.01
CA ASP A 191 -8.49 8.65 11.49
C ASP A 191 -8.79 8.50 9.98
N SER A 192 -8.23 7.46 9.35
CA SER A 192 -8.21 7.27 7.90
C SER A 192 -8.48 5.82 7.48
N TYR A 193 -8.20 5.53 6.21
CA TYR A 193 -8.32 4.19 5.64
C TYR A 193 -7.31 3.23 6.28
N LEU A 194 -7.78 2.00 6.49
CA LEU A 194 -7.07 0.87 7.03
C LEU A 194 -7.25 -0.30 6.07
N THR A 195 -6.21 -0.64 5.30
CA THR A 195 -6.29 -1.71 4.32
C THR A 195 -5.19 -2.76 4.47
N SER A 196 -5.50 -3.99 4.09
CA SER A 196 -4.55 -5.13 4.13
C SER A 196 -4.74 -5.98 2.88
N ALA A 197 -3.67 -6.40 2.23
CA ALA A 197 -3.78 -7.40 1.16
C ALA A 197 -4.06 -8.82 1.72
N GLY A 198 -3.61 -9.07 2.95
CA GLY A 198 -4.01 -10.24 3.75
C GLY A 198 -5.33 -10.01 4.49
N SER A 199 -5.42 -10.51 5.72
CA SER A 199 -6.57 -10.37 6.60
C SER A 199 -6.32 -9.36 7.72
N ILE A 200 -7.38 -8.76 8.24
CA ILE A 200 -7.34 -7.85 9.40
C ILE A 200 -7.88 -8.61 10.61
N TYR A 201 -7.09 -8.68 11.67
CA TYR A 201 -7.41 -9.43 12.89
C TYR A 201 -7.34 -8.54 14.12
N HIS A 202 -8.29 -8.73 15.04
CA HIS A 202 -8.10 -8.28 16.41
C HIS A 202 -7.19 -9.23 17.21
N GLY A 203 -6.17 -8.67 17.87
CA GLY A 203 -5.24 -9.37 18.75
C GLY A 203 -3.79 -9.30 18.31
N THR A 204 -2.94 -10.10 18.94
CA THR A 204 -1.51 -10.22 18.60
C THR A 204 -1.29 -11.17 17.43
N LYS A 205 -0.20 -10.97 16.70
CA LYS A 205 0.26 -11.95 15.72
C LYS A 205 0.57 -13.30 16.41
N PRO A 206 0.21 -14.46 15.82
CA PRO A 206 0.59 -15.76 16.33
C PRO A 206 2.11 -15.88 16.51
N GLY A 207 2.54 -16.48 17.61
CA GLY A 207 3.98 -16.61 17.92
C GLY A 207 4.60 -15.40 18.63
N SER A 208 3.85 -14.30 18.84
CA SER A 208 4.33 -13.15 19.62
C SER A 208 4.70 -13.51 21.07
N GLY A 209 4.06 -14.51 21.66
CA GLY A 209 4.15 -14.79 23.09
C GLY A 209 3.45 -13.75 23.97
N SER A 210 2.81 -12.74 23.36
CA SER A 210 2.05 -11.69 24.01
C SER A 210 0.57 -12.11 24.17
N GLY A 211 -0.06 -11.68 25.25
CA GLY A 211 -1.50 -11.92 25.47
C GLY A 211 -2.36 -10.96 24.67
N THR A 212 -3.59 -11.37 24.35
CA THR A 212 -4.60 -10.49 23.75
C THR A 212 -5.11 -9.48 24.77
N THR A 213 -5.08 -8.21 24.42
CA THR A 213 -5.64 -7.11 25.20
C THR A 213 -7.07 -6.80 24.74
N THR A 214 -7.82 -6.03 25.55
CA THR A 214 -9.27 -5.78 25.30
C THR A 214 -9.63 -4.29 25.24
N GLY A 215 -8.61 -3.42 25.16
CA GLY A 215 -8.78 -2.00 24.89
C GLY A 215 -9.40 -1.79 23.51
N ASN A 216 -9.83 -0.56 23.24
CA ASN A 216 -10.64 -0.29 22.06
C ASN A 216 -9.75 0.11 20.89
N VAL A 217 -9.98 -0.53 19.74
CA VAL A 217 -9.51 -0.05 18.43
C VAL A 217 -10.67 0.73 17.81
N TRP A 218 -10.47 2.03 17.62
CA TRP A 218 -11.42 2.97 17.04
C TRP A 218 -10.94 3.39 15.65
N ILE A 219 -11.79 3.17 14.64
CA ILE A 219 -11.50 3.57 13.27
C ILE A 219 -12.63 4.49 12.82
N MET A 220 -12.26 5.63 12.22
CA MET A 220 -13.20 6.63 11.75
C MET A 220 -13.88 6.15 10.47
N ASP A 221 -15.22 6.11 10.46
CA ASP A 221 -16.04 5.79 9.29
C ASP A 221 -16.05 6.92 8.23
N ASP A 222 -16.69 6.66 7.09
CA ASP A 222 -16.79 7.60 5.97
C ASP A 222 -17.51 8.92 6.31
N ASN A 223 -18.35 8.92 7.36
CA ASN A 223 -19.04 10.09 7.89
C ASN A 223 -18.23 10.86 8.94
N GLY A 224 -17.03 10.41 9.28
CA GLY A 224 -16.15 11.07 10.24
C GLY A 224 -16.43 10.71 11.69
N VAL A 225 -17.12 9.59 11.96
CA VAL A 225 -17.45 9.13 13.31
C VAL A 225 -16.61 7.91 13.66
N TYR A 226 -16.07 7.84 14.88
CA TYR A 226 -15.31 6.68 15.33
C TYR A 226 -16.22 5.49 15.62
N GLN A 227 -15.87 4.34 15.03
CA GLN A 227 -16.52 3.06 15.25
C GLN A 227 -15.49 2.08 15.82
N THR A 228 -15.89 1.29 16.81
CA THR A 228 -14.99 0.31 17.43
C THR A 228 -15.06 -1.04 16.71
N MET A 229 -13.93 -1.76 16.67
CA MET A 229 -13.92 -3.18 16.31
C MET A 229 -14.71 -4.03 17.32
N LYS A 230 -14.87 -3.57 18.56
CA LYS A 230 -15.51 -4.34 19.64
C LYS A 230 -17.03 -4.33 19.52
N ASN A 231 -17.62 -5.52 19.41
CA ASN A 231 -19.07 -5.72 19.40
C ASN A 231 -19.69 -5.55 20.79
N ALA A 232 -21.00 -5.36 20.84
CA ALA A 232 -21.74 -5.16 22.09
C ALA A 232 -21.70 -6.38 23.03
N ASP A 233 -21.49 -7.58 22.49
CA ASP A 233 -21.33 -8.83 23.23
C ASP A 233 -19.89 -9.05 23.75
N GLY A 234 -18.96 -8.14 23.42
CA GLY A 234 -17.55 -8.20 23.81
C GLY A 234 -16.66 -8.98 22.84
N THR A 235 -17.21 -9.54 21.76
CA THR A 235 -16.42 -10.07 20.63
C THR A 235 -15.84 -8.92 19.78
N PHE A 236 -15.07 -9.26 18.76
CA PHE A 236 -14.49 -8.27 17.84
C PHE A 236 -14.91 -8.61 16.41
N LEU A 237 -15.32 -7.60 15.65
CA LEU A 237 -15.55 -7.71 14.22
C LEU A 237 -14.21 -7.58 13.50
N ASP A 238 -13.82 -8.65 12.82
CA ASP A 238 -12.60 -8.76 12.03
C ASP A 238 -12.77 -9.83 10.93
N SER A 239 -11.72 -10.12 10.16
CA SER A 239 -11.78 -11.03 9.01
C SER A 239 -12.19 -12.47 9.31
N ARG A 240 -12.30 -12.86 10.59
CA ARG A 240 -12.81 -14.18 10.99
C ARG A 240 -14.33 -14.27 11.03
N ASP A 241 -15.03 -13.15 10.87
CA ASP A 241 -16.50 -13.14 10.79
C ASP A 241 -16.98 -13.67 9.43
N ASP A 242 -17.99 -14.55 9.44
CA ASP A 242 -18.56 -15.14 8.22
C ASP A 242 -19.18 -14.08 7.28
N ASP A 243 -19.63 -12.94 7.81
CA ASP A 243 -20.20 -11.81 7.06
C ASP A 243 -19.29 -10.57 7.04
N TRP A 244 -17.98 -10.77 7.26
CA TRP A 244 -16.97 -9.72 7.38
C TRP A 244 -17.07 -8.63 6.31
N VAL A 245 -17.22 -9.00 5.03
CA VAL A 245 -17.27 -8.04 3.92
C VAL A 245 -18.45 -7.07 4.09
N ASN A 246 -19.65 -7.57 4.38
CA ASN A 246 -20.83 -6.73 4.52
C ASN A 246 -20.81 -5.95 5.83
N GLU A 247 -20.42 -6.58 6.94
CA GLU A 247 -20.36 -5.95 8.26
C GLU A 247 -19.29 -4.85 8.32
N SER A 248 -18.12 -5.05 7.69
CA SER A 248 -17.07 -4.05 7.61
C SER A 248 -17.51 -2.83 6.80
N LEU A 249 -18.10 -3.06 5.61
CA LEU A 249 -18.67 -2.00 4.79
C LEU A 249 -19.78 -1.23 5.52
N ALA A 250 -20.67 -1.93 6.23
CA ALA A 250 -21.74 -1.32 7.00
C ALA A 250 -21.22 -0.49 8.18
N ARG A 251 -20.15 -0.94 8.84
CA ARG A 251 -19.59 -0.28 10.02
C ARG A 251 -18.69 0.90 9.68
N TRP A 252 -17.82 0.76 8.69
CA TRP A 252 -16.78 1.78 8.40
C TRP A 252 -16.93 2.46 7.04
N GLY A 253 -17.93 2.12 6.25
CA GLY A 253 -18.21 2.81 4.97
C GLY A 253 -17.11 2.65 3.92
N GLY A 254 -16.47 1.48 3.86
CA GLY A 254 -15.37 1.19 2.93
C GLY A 254 -14.02 1.79 3.33
N ARG A 255 -13.80 2.05 4.63
CA ARG A 255 -12.50 2.48 5.16
C ARG A 255 -11.68 1.35 5.78
N VAL A 256 -12.31 0.21 6.08
CA VAL A 256 -11.66 -0.99 6.62
C VAL A 256 -11.91 -2.11 5.63
N GLU A 257 -10.89 -2.47 4.85
CA GLU A 257 -11.02 -3.43 3.76
C GLU A 257 -9.76 -4.30 3.71
N ASP A 258 -9.93 -5.58 3.40
CA ASP A 258 -8.84 -6.56 3.38
C ASP A 258 -8.86 -7.39 2.08
N GLY A 259 -8.06 -8.45 1.99
CA GLY A 259 -8.04 -9.35 0.83
C GLY A 259 -9.42 -9.90 0.44
N ASN A 260 -10.35 -10.09 1.38
CA ASN A 260 -11.71 -10.54 1.09
C ASN A 260 -12.55 -9.47 0.35
N HIS A 261 -12.13 -8.21 0.43
CA HIS A 261 -12.69 -7.08 -0.32
C HIS A 261 -12.01 -6.88 -1.69
N GLY A 262 -11.02 -7.70 -2.03
CA GLY A 262 -10.23 -7.58 -3.27
C GLY A 262 -9.05 -6.61 -3.16
N ILE A 263 -8.60 -6.29 -1.94
CA ILE A 263 -7.36 -5.53 -1.76
C ILE A 263 -6.17 -6.41 -2.16
N THR A 264 -5.31 -5.90 -3.03
CA THR A 264 -4.10 -6.58 -3.50
C THR A 264 -2.84 -5.87 -2.96
N PRO A 265 -1.69 -6.57 -2.89
CA PRO A 265 -0.43 -5.97 -2.51
C PRO A 265 -0.05 -4.78 -3.41
N LEU A 266 0.60 -3.79 -2.82
CA LEU A 266 1.23 -2.67 -3.52
C LEU A 266 2.72 -2.97 -3.69
N TYR A 267 3.15 -3.24 -4.91
CA TYR A 267 4.56 -3.49 -5.20
C TYR A 267 5.37 -2.19 -5.19
N MET A 268 6.45 -2.18 -4.41
CA MET A 268 7.40 -1.07 -4.36
C MET A 268 8.47 -1.23 -5.45
N PRO A 269 8.54 -0.34 -6.45
CA PRO A 269 9.59 -0.37 -7.47
C PRO A 269 10.88 0.26 -6.95
N VAL A 270 11.35 -0.16 -5.77
CA VAL A 270 12.44 0.52 -5.05
C VAL A 270 13.71 -0.32 -5.01
N VAL A 271 13.61 -1.65 -4.98
CA VAL A 271 14.75 -2.56 -5.15
C VAL A 271 14.38 -3.53 -6.27
N VAL A 272 15.06 -3.39 -7.41
CA VAL A 272 14.81 -4.23 -8.61
C VAL A 272 15.53 -5.57 -8.51
N ASP A 273 16.65 -5.63 -7.79
CA ASP A 273 17.44 -6.84 -7.54
C ASP A 273 18.20 -6.70 -6.20
N GLY A 274 18.00 -7.62 -5.24
CA GLY A 274 18.79 -7.67 -3.99
C GLY A 274 17.99 -7.56 -2.69
N PRO A 275 18.64 -7.55 -1.51
CA PRO A 275 17.97 -7.36 -0.23
C PRO A 275 17.40 -5.94 -0.09
N ALA A 276 16.33 -5.79 0.68
CA ALA A 276 15.70 -4.50 0.94
C ALA A 276 16.63 -3.45 1.60
N THR A 277 17.76 -3.88 2.19
CA THR A 277 18.78 -3.01 2.78
C THR A 277 19.64 -2.29 1.74
N ASP A 278 19.60 -2.69 0.45
CA ASP A 278 20.45 -2.14 -0.59
C ASP A 278 20.32 -0.62 -0.73
N LEU A 279 19.17 -0.04 -0.41
CA LEU A 279 18.99 1.42 -0.44
C LEU A 279 19.91 2.17 0.54
N ILE A 280 20.21 1.56 1.69
CA ILE A 280 20.98 2.18 2.76
C ILE A 280 22.40 1.62 2.89
N ASP A 281 22.66 0.44 2.33
CA ASP A 281 23.98 -0.18 2.31
C ASP A 281 24.98 0.63 1.47
N ARG A 282 26.28 0.36 1.63
CA ARG A 282 27.37 1.02 0.90
C ARG A 282 27.26 0.78 -0.61
N ALA A 283 27.73 1.73 -1.42
CA ALA A 283 27.65 1.65 -2.89
C ALA A 283 28.55 0.59 -3.55
N ASP A 284 29.52 0.00 -2.84
CA ASP A 284 30.48 -0.93 -3.46
C ASP A 284 29.77 -2.23 -3.90
N GLY A 285 29.55 -2.37 -5.22
CA GLY A 285 28.80 -3.46 -5.81
C GLY A 285 27.27 -3.34 -5.69
N ASN A 286 26.78 -2.20 -5.20
CA ASN A 286 25.36 -1.93 -4.98
C ASN A 286 24.92 -0.65 -5.72
N PRO A 287 24.24 -0.79 -6.87
CA PRO A 287 23.79 0.36 -7.66
C PRO A 287 22.62 1.13 -7.01
N ASP A 288 21.85 0.47 -6.15
CA ASP A 288 20.61 1.02 -5.56
C ASP A 288 20.88 1.89 -4.31
N SER A 289 22.11 1.85 -3.79
CA SER A 289 22.53 2.65 -2.63
C SER A 289 22.33 4.16 -2.83
N TYR A 290 21.74 4.80 -1.82
CA TYR A 290 21.66 6.25 -1.74
C TYR A 290 23.04 6.94 -1.68
N GLU A 291 24.13 6.21 -1.39
CA GLU A 291 25.49 6.76 -1.48
C GLU A 291 25.82 7.26 -2.89
N ASN A 292 25.30 6.59 -3.93
CA ASN A 292 25.54 6.96 -5.34
C ASN A 292 24.90 8.28 -5.75
N VAL A 293 23.83 8.69 -5.06
CA VAL A 293 23.05 9.89 -5.37
C VAL A 293 23.20 10.99 -4.31
N ALA A 294 24.08 10.81 -3.31
CA ALA A 294 24.27 11.79 -2.25
C ALA A 294 24.90 13.10 -2.74
N GLY A 295 24.48 14.22 -2.16
CA GLY A 295 25.14 15.53 -2.35
C GLY A 295 26.18 15.84 -1.27
N LEU A 296 26.03 15.22 -0.09
CA LEU A 296 26.98 15.25 1.02
C LEU A 296 27.04 13.84 1.61
N LYS A 297 28.23 13.32 1.87
CA LYS A 297 28.37 12.01 2.50
C LYS A 297 29.39 11.97 3.63
N PHE A 298 29.07 11.23 4.68
CA PHE A 298 29.94 10.94 5.81
C PHE A 298 30.39 9.49 5.70
N ILE A 299 31.65 9.24 5.35
CA ILE A 299 32.18 7.90 5.11
C ILE A 299 33.44 7.73 5.93
N ASP A 300 33.46 6.71 6.79
CA ASP A 300 34.66 6.27 7.51
C ASP A 300 35.41 7.41 8.25
N GLY A 301 34.63 8.35 8.82
CA GLY A 301 35.14 9.49 9.60
C GLY A 301 35.48 10.74 8.80
N GLN A 302 35.23 10.75 7.49
CA GLN A 302 35.43 11.91 6.60
C GLN A 302 34.10 12.39 6.02
N ALA A 303 34.01 13.69 5.74
CA ALA A 303 32.87 14.31 5.08
C ALA A 303 33.27 14.74 3.66
N TYR A 304 32.50 14.31 2.67
CA TYR A 304 32.70 14.66 1.26
C TYR A 304 31.49 15.40 0.72
N TYR A 305 31.72 16.54 0.09
CA TYR A 305 30.68 17.33 -0.57
C TYR A 305 30.81 17.24 -2.09
N ASN A 306 29.69 17.04 -2.78
CA ASN A 306 29.65 16.96 -4.23
C ASN A 306 29.51 18.36 -4.84
N THR A 307 30.52 18.79 -5.60
CA THR A 307 30.53 20.11 -6.27
C THR A 307 29.95 20.09 -7.69
N GLY A 308 29.50 18.93 -8.16
CA GLY A 308 28.90 18.69 -9.47
C GLY A 308 29.50 17.46 -10.17
N GLY A 309 28.63 16.66 -10.81
CA GLY A 309 29.03 15.41 -11.46
C GLY A 309 29.66 14.43 -10.47
N ASP A 310 30.78 13.82 -10.85
CA ASP A 310 31.51 12.85 -10.03
C ASP A 310 32.60 13.49 -9.14
N THR A 311 32.55 14.82 -8.95
CA THR A 311 33.61 15.55 -8.24
C THR A 311 33.29 15.71 -6.76
N TRP A 312 34.13 15.13 -5.91
CA TRP A 312 34.02 15.16 -4.46
C TRP A 312 35.17 15.93 -3.81
N VAL A 313 34.85 16.78 -2.84
CA VAL A 313 35.82 17.52 -2.03
C VAL A 313 35.70 17.08 -0.58
N ASP A 314 36.82 16.78 0.08
CA ASP A 314 36.86 16.55 1.52
C ASP A 314 36.66 17.89 2.25
N VAL A 315 35.54 17.99 2.96
CA VAL A 315 35.10 19.18 3.71
C VAL A 315 35.11 18.94 5.22
N THR A 316 35.73 17.86 5.67
CA THR A 316 35.72 17.44 7.09
C THR A 316 36.19 18.55 8.02
N THR A 317 37.32 19.18 7.68
CA THR A 317 37.91 20.23 8.51
C THR A 317 37.00 21.46 8.60
N ASP A 318 36.35 21.83 7.51
CA ASP A 318 35.45 22.98 7.47
C ASP A 318 34.20 22.71 8.32
N LEU A 319 33.57 21.55 8.14
CA LEU A 319 32.38 21.17 8.91
C LEU A 319 32.66 21.05 10.41
N VAL A 320 33.85 20.58 10.81
CA VAL A 320 34.26 20.55 12.22
C VAL A 320 34.51 21.96 12.75
N ASN A 321 35.20 22.82 12.01
CA ASN A 321 35.50 24.19 12.43
C ASN A 321 34.23 25.05 12.56
N ASP A 322 33.28 24.87 11.64
CA ASP A 322 31.97 25.51 11.68
C ASP A 322 31.05 24.86 12.73
N GLY A 323 31.46 23.71 13.27
CA GLY A 323 30.73 22.92 14.25
C GLY A 323 29.44 22.30 13.70
N VAL A 324 29.34 22.14 12.38
CA VAL A 324 28.26 21.42 11.69
C VAL A 324 28.29 19.95 12.06
N ILE A 325 29.49 19.38 12.22
CA ILE A 325 29.67 18.03 12.75
C ILE A 325 30.44 18.03 14.06
N SER A 326 30.04 17.16 14.96
CA SER A 326 30.75 16.86 16.20
C SER A 326 30.58 15.38 16.55
N PHE A 327 31.31 14.91 17.56
CA PHE A 327 31.21 13.52 18.02
C PHE A 327 30.82 13.47 19.48
N SER A 328 29.91 12.56 19.81
CA SER A 328 29.44 12.34 21.17
C SER A 328 29.43 10.84 21.50
N THR A 329 29.32 10.53 22.79
CA THR A 329 29.19 9.15 23.27
C THR A 329 28.16 9.10 24.38
N PHE A 330 27.20 8.18 24.25
CA PHE A 330 26.12 7.97 25.21
C PHE A 330 25.68 6.52 25.20
N TYR A 331 25.08 6.05 26.29
CA TYR A 331 24.60 4.67 26.44
C TYR A 331 23.22 4.47 25.81
N ASP A 332 23.09 3.46 24.94
CA ASP A 332 21.81 2.92 24.52
C ASP A 332 21.48 1.67 25.33
N GLY A 333 20.50 1.80 26.22
CA GLY A 333 20.06 0.70 27.09
C GLY A 333 19.26 -0.40 26.38
N ARG A 334 18.80 -0.20 25.14
CA ARG A 334 18.21 -1.24 24.31
C ARG A 334 19.28 -2.09 23.64
N GLU A 335 20.35 -1.46 23.18
CA GLU A 335 21.52 -2.15 22.59
C GLU A 335 22.45 -2.73 23.67
N GLY A 336 22.34 -2.23 24.91
CA GLY A 336 23.21 -2.62 26.01
C GLY A 336 24.65 -2.14 25.83
N LYS A 337 24.87 -1.11 25.00
CA LYS A 337 26.20 -0.64 24.56
C LYS A 337 26.24 0.89 24.49
N ASP A 338 27.46 1.42 24.58
CA ASP A 338 27.70 2.83 24.26
C ASP A 338 27.61 3.06 22.74
N VAL A 339 26.98 4.16 22.36
CA VAL A 339 26.85 4.68 21.00
C VAL A 339 27.94 5.70 20.77
N TYR A 340 28.71 5.54 19.69
CA TYR A 340 29.59 6.57 19.16
C TYR A 340 28.87 7.30 18.03
N SER A 341 28.43 8.53 18.32
CA SER A 341 27.56 9.29 17.43
C SER A 341 28.32 10.37 16.68
N LEU A 342 28.13 10.45 15.36
CA LEU A 342 28.36 11.68 14.59
C LEU A 342 27.12 12.55 14.73
N ASP A 343 27.26 13.64 15.49
CA ASP A 343 26.20 14.61 15.67
C ASP A 343 26.24 15.63 14.54
N LEU A 344 25.21 15.61 13.69
CA LEU A 344 24.98 16.57 12.61
C LEU A 344 24.08 17.70 13.10
N ASP A 345 24.65 18.89 13.27
CA ASP A 345 23.92 20.10 13.61
C ASP A 345 23.26 20.69 12.37
N ILE A 346 21.96 20.46 12.24
CA ILE A 346 21.16 20.85 11.08
C ILE A 346 21.03 22.38 10.97
N ALA A 347 20.91 23.10 12.08
CA ALA A 347 20.83 24.54 12.07
C ALA A 347 22.11 25.18 11.50
N LYS A 348 23.28 24.63 11.85
CA LYS A 348 24.55 25.06 11.28
C LYS A 348 24.73 24.61 9.85
N LEU A 349 24.33 23.38 9.50
CA LEU A 349 24.33 22.89 8.12
C LEU A 349 23.53 23.82 7.20
N ASN A 350 22.34 24.23 7.62
CA ASN A 350 21.48 25.18 6.90
C ASN A 350 22.18 26.51 6.58
N SER A 351 23.06 26.97 7.48
CA SER A 351 23.82 28.21 7.32
C SER A 351 25.16 28.03 6.60
N SER A 352 25.59 26.79 6.38
CA SER A 352 26.85 26.45 5.72
C SER A 352 26.74 26.52 4.20
N SER A 353 27.87 26.48 3.50
CA SER A 353 27.92 26.29 2.05
C SER A 353 27.75 24.83 1.60
N TYR A 354 27.46 23.92 2.54
CA TYR A 354 27.53 22.47 2.34
C TYR A 354 26.17 21.77 2.49
N PHE A 355 25.06 22.52 2.58
CA PHE A 355 23.73 21.92 2.44
C PHE A 355 23.59 21.34 1.02
N PRO A 356 23.29 20.04 0.85
CA PRO A 356 23.31 19.40 -0.46
C PRO A 356 22.21 19.95 -1.37
N ASN A 357 22.58 20.39 -2.58
CA ASN A 357 21.63 20.97 -3.54
C ASN A 357 20.52 20.00 -3.97
N ASN A 358 20.82 18.70 -4.02
CA ASN A 358 19.86 17.65 -4.31
C ASN A 358 19.09 17.18 -3.07
N GLY A 359 19.42 17.71 -1.89
CA GLY A 359 18.75 17.37 -0.63
C GLY A 359 19.07 15.97 -0.12
N ILE A 360 20.16 15.32 -0.53
CA ILE A 360 20.48 13.95 -0.11
C ILE A 360 21.78 13.93 0.68
N ILE A 361 21.72 13.37 1.90
CA ILE A 361 22.87 13.04 2.73
C ILE A 361 22.96 11.52 2.87
N TYR A 362 24.15 10.98 2.70
CA TYR A 362 24.45 9.58 3.03
C TYR A 362 25.44 9.50 4.19
N SER A 363 25.27 8.54 5.10
CA SER A 363 26.23 8.31 6.19
C SER A 363 26.51 6.83 6.37
N SER A 364 27.79 6.49 6.47
CA SER A 364 28.28 5.20 6.95
C SER A 364 29.54 5.41 7.79
N ILE A 365 29.38 5.19 9.09
CA ILE A 365 30.40 5.35 10.11
C ILE A 365 30.92 3.97 10.43
N THR A 366 32.24 3.81 10.36
CA THR A 366 32.89 2.51 10.51
C THR A 366 32.43 1.79 11.77
N TYR A 367 32.03 0.54 11.61
CA TYR A 367 31.68 -0.34 12.72
C TYR A 367 32.83 -0.46 13.71
N ASN A 368 32.50 -0.40 15.00
CA ASN A 368 33.43 -0.63 16.09
C ASN A 368 32.88 -1.71 17.02
N SER A 369 33.65 -2.75 17.35
CA SER A 369 33.15 -3.81 18.24
C SER A 369 32.79 -3.33 19.66
N SER A 370 33.36 -2.20 20.08
CA SER A 370 33.17 -1.62 21.42
C SER A 370 31.98 -0.66 21.50
N TYR A 371 31.50 -0.14 20.36
CA TYR A 371 30.47 0.89 20.31
C TYR A 371 29.46 0.63 19.19
N VAL A 372 28.24 1.09 19.34
CA VAL A 372 27.33 1.21 18.20
C VAL A 372 27.68 2.51 17.46
N SER A 373 28.09 2.43 16.21
CA SER A 373 28.31 3.62 15.38
C SER A 373 26.96 4.15 14.90
N ALA A 374 26.72 5.46 15.02
CA ALA A 374 25.43 6.06 14.69
C ALA A 374 25.57 7.50 14.19
N ILE A 375 24.55 7.99 13.50
CA ILE A 375 24.38 9.41 13.20
C ILE A 375 23.24 9.99 14.04
N ARG A 376 23.43 11.19 14.59
CA ARG A 376 22.39 11.89 15.36
C ARG A 376 22.14 13.27 14.78
N LEU A 377 20.87 13.57 14.51
CA LEU A 377 20.44 14.88 14.04
C LEU A 377 20.13 15.76 15.24
N VAL A 378 20.83 16.88 15.36
CA VAL A 378 20.65 17.85 16.45
C VAL A 378 20.25 19.21 15.90
N ASN A 379 19.54 20.01 16.70
CA ASN A 379 19.10 21.36 16.35
C ASN A 379 18.30 21.41 15.02
N GLY A 380 17.45 20.40 14.78
CA GLY A 380 16.80 20.14 13.49
C GLY A 380 15.46 20.83 13.25
N GLN A 381 15.06 21.80 14.06
CA GLN A 381 13.71 22.39 14.01
C GLN A 381 13.34 23.02 12.66
N SER A 382 14.31 23.52 11.90
CA SER A 382 14.12 24.09 10.55
C SER A 382 15.05 23.41 9.56
N LEU A 383 14.57 23.22 8.32
CA LEU A 383 15.39 22.73 7.19
C LEU A 383 15.50 23.83 6.13
N ALA A 384 16.69 24.04 5.56
CA ALA A 384 16.91 25.00 4.49
C ALA A 384 16.22 24.61 3.17
N GLY A 385 16.01 23.31 2.97
CA GLY A 385 15.37 22.73 1.79
C GLY A 385 14.82 21.33 2.07
N ALA A 386 14.40 20.63 1.02
CA ALA A 386 14.06 19.21 1.14
C ALA A 386 15.31 18.41 1.56
N LEU A 387 15.16 17.45 2.47
CA LEU A 387 16.29 16.69 3.01
C LEU A 387 15.97 15.21 3.27
N THR A 388 16.62 14.33 2.53
CA THR A 388 16.69 12.90 2.79
C THR A 388 18.03 12.56 3.42
N ILE A 389 17.99 11.79 4.50
CA ILE A 389 19.19 11.22 5.14
C ILE A 389 19.08 9.71 5.06
N ALA A 390 20.05 9.07 4.42
CA ALA A 390 20.16 7.62 4.29
C ALA A 390 21.41 7.11 5.01
N THR A 391 21.31 6.02 5.74
CA THR A 391 22.44 5.44 6.47
C THR A 391 22.26 3.95 6.75
N ASP A 392 23.35 3.19 6.62
CA ASP A 392 23.47 1.79 7.06
C ASP A 392 23.66 1.67 8.59
N ASN A 393 23.74 2.79 9.31
CA ASN A 393 23.84 2.81 10.77
C ASN A 393 22.51 3.22 11.41
N PRO A 394 22.33 2.97 12.72
CA PRO A 394 21.25 3.56 13.48
C PRO A 394 21.27 5.10 13.41
N LEU A 395 20.09 5.70 13.27
CA LEU A 395 19.87 7.14 13.25
C LEU A 395 19.14 7.60 14.50
N TYR A 396 19.59 8.70 15.07
CA TYR A 396 18.97 9.34 16.23
C TYR A 396 18.47 10.73 15.83
N THR A 397 17.32 11.13 16.37
CA THR A 397 16.91 12.55 16.38
C THR A 397 16.98 13.06 17.81
N LEU A 398 17.46 14.29 18.00
CA LEU A 398 17.50 14.95 19.30
C LEU A 398 16.64 16.20 19.28
N GLY A 399 15.55 16.15 20.03
CA GLY A 399 14.55 17.21 20.13
C GLY A 399 13.65 17.30 18.90
N ASP A 400 13.03 18.46 18.76
CA ASP A 400 12.11 18.73 17.65
C ASP A 400 12.84 18.78 16.31
N TYR A 401 12.28 18.13 15.29
CA TYR A 401 12.84 18.06 13.94
C TYR A 401 11.81 18.50 12.89
N ASN A 402 12.21 19.45 12.03
CA ASN A 402 11.45 19.95 10.90
C ASN A 402 10.05 20.47 11.28
N THR A 403 9.95 21.16 12.42
CA THR A 403 8.71 21.69 12.99
C THR A 403 8.39 23.12 12.55
N ILE A 404 9.38 23.86 12.07
CA ILE A 404 9.27 25.23 11.57
C ILE A 404 9.34 25.24 10.05
N ASP A 405 8.36 25.87 9.39
CA ASP A 405 8.26 25.97 7.93
C ASP A 405 8.53 24.64 7.20
N LYS A 406 7.89 23.59 7.72
CA LYS A 406 8.04 22.17 7.36
C LYS A 406 8.41 21.96 5.88
N LYS A 407 9.53 21.28 5.65
CA LYS A 407 10.03 20.88 4.31
C LYS A 407 9.83 19.38 4.10
N PRO A 408 9.78 18.88 2.86
CA PRO A 408 9.87 17.44 2.60
C PRO A 408 11.14 16.86 3.22
N ALA A 409 11.00 15.79 4.00
CA ALA A 409 12.11 15.19 4.71
C ALA A 409 11.91 13.67 4.87
N SER A 410 12.98 12.91 4.70
CA SER A 410 12.95 11.45 4.84
C SER A 410 14.17 10.93 5.60
N LEU A 411 13.97 9.96 6.47
CA LEU A 411 15.01 9.29 7.25
C LEU A 411 14.99 7.80 6.87
N LEU A 412 16.02 7.37 6.15
CA LEU A 412 16.25 6.00 5.69
C LEU A 412 17.37 5.40 6.55
N THR A 413 17.08 4.38 7.35
CA THR A 413 18.04 3.87 8.34
C THR A 413 17.77 2.43 8.73
N ASP A 414 18.81 1.74 9.21
CA ASP A 414 18.68 0.43 9.88
C ASP A 414 17.76 0.49 11.11
N ALA A 415 17.87 1.55 11.93
CA ALA A 415 17.06 1.74 13.11
C ALA A 415 16.92 3.22 13.49
N LEU A 416 15.72 3.65 13.86
CA LEU A 416 15.45 5.03 14.28
C LEU A 416 15.16 5.15 15.77
N THR A 417 15.92 6.00 16.46
CA THR A 417 15.70 6.34 17.88
C THR A 417 15.34 7.81 18.05
N ILE A 418 14.33 8.09 18.86
CA ILE A 418 13.88 9.45 19.17
C ILE A 418 14.33 9.83 20.58
N LEU A 419 15.14 10.88 20.67
CA LEU A 419 15.56 11.51 21.91
C LEU A 419 14.82 12.84 22.05
N SER A 420 14.18 13.06 23.18
CA SER A 420 13.38 14.25 23.42
C SER A 420 14.23 15.51 23.60
N ASN A 421 13.59 16.67 23.68
CA ASN A 421 14.27 17.94 23.98
C ASN A 421 14.93 17.96 25.37
N ASN A 422 14.60 17.02 26.26
CA ASN A 422 15.16 16.89 27.60
C ASN A 422 16.33 15.90 27.71
N TRP A 423 16.68 15.21 26.62
CA TRP A 423 17.73 14.21 26.65
C TRP A 423 19.09 14.82 27.07
N ASP A 424 19.80 14.09 27.92
CA ASP A 424 21.09 14.47 28.48
C ASP A 424 22.03 13.26 28.42
N ASP A 425 23.02 13.31 27.52
CA ASP A 425 24.00 12.23 27.31
C ASP A 425 24.68 11.82 28.63
N SER A 426 24.89 12.75 29.56
CA SER A 426 25.54 12.44 30.84
C SER A 426 24.71 11.53 31.75
N ARG A 427 23.39 11.44 31.50
CA ARG A 427 22.44 10.58 32.22
C ARG A 427 22.07 9.34 31.43
N SER A 428 22.69 9.07 30.30
CA SER A 428 22.35 7.92 29.45
C SER A 428 22.46 6.58 30.21
N TRP A 429 23.38 6.50 31.17
CA TRP A 429 23.62 5.35 32.05
C TRP A 429 22.71 5.30 33.29
N ASP A 430 21.94 6.36 33.57
CA ASP A 430 21.03 6.39 34.70
C ASP A 430 19.81 5.48 34.46
N TYR A 431 19.12 5.16 35.56
CA TYR A 431 17.84 4.47 35.51
C TYR A 431 16.84 5.21 34.62
N LEU A 432 15.96 4.47 33.94
CA LEU A 432 14.92 5.02 33.06
C LEU A 432 14.08 6.11 33.76
N SER A 433 13.79 5.95 35.05
CA SER A 433 13.05 6.91 35.87
C SER A 433 13.73 8.27 36.08
N ASN A 434 15.00 8.40 35.71
CA ASN A 434 15.76 9.67 35.76
C ASN A 434 15.93 10.31 34.38
N ARG A 435 15.57 9.59 33.31
CA ARG A 435 15.64 10.04 31.91
C ARG A 435 14.25 10.43 31.44
N ILE A 436 13.69 11.50 32.04
CA ILE A 436 12.31 11.92 31.81
C ILE A 436 12.20 12.72 30.51
N ALA A 437 11.43 12.20 29.55
CA ALA A 437 11.23 12.85 28.27
C ALA A 437 10.46 14.18 28.38
N SER A 438 10.60 15.01 27.36
CA SER A 438 9.70 16.13 27.07
C SER A 438 8.76 15.78 25.91
N ASN A 439 7.68 16.55 25.73
CA ASN A 439 6.94 16.50 24.47
C ASN A 439 7.89 16.86 23.32
N THR A 440 7.82 16.09 22.23
CA THR A 440 8.72 16.25 21.08
C THR A 440 7.98 15.91 19.80
N GLN A 441 8.27 16.65 18.73
CA GLN A 441 7.70 16.42 17.41
C GLN A 441 8.79 16.24 16.36
N VAL A 442 8.67 15.16 15.58
CA VAL A 442 9.55 14.88 14.43
C VAL A 442 8.70 14.78 13.17
N ASN A 443 8.98 15.66 12.21
CA ASN A 443 8.32 15.67 10.91
C ASN A 443 9.26 15.13 9.83
N ALA A 444 9.18 13.83 9.56
CA ALA A 444 9.88 13.16 8.47
C ALA A 444 9.17 11.85 8.12
N CYS A 445 9.27 11.45 6.86
CA CYS A 445 8.95 10.08 6.46
C CYS A 445 10.05 9.15 6.96
N TYR A 446 9.68 7.98 7.46
CA TYR A 446 10.63 6.97 7.92
C TYR A 446 10.58 5.78 6.98
N MET A 447 11.75 5.25 6.64
CA MET A 447 11.90 3.99 5.94
C MET A 447 12.99 3.21 6.65
N THR A 448 12.61 2.12 7.29
CA THR A 448 13.48 1.35 8.17
C THR A 448 13.02 -0.10 8.21
N GLY A 449 13.95 -1.01 8.52
CA GLY A 449 13.64 -2.42 8.69
C GLY A 449 13.04 -2.70 10.07
N ASN A 450 12.29 -3.80 10.17
CA ASN A 450 11.90 -4.37 11.46
C ASN A 450 11.94 -5.90 11.36
N THR A 451 12.17 -6.60 12.48
CA THR A 451 12.14 -8.07 12.50
C THR A 451 10.71 -8.55 12.59
N GLU A 452 10.33 -9.58 11.85
CA GLU A 452 8.97 -10.10 11.88
C GLU A 452 8.63 -10.78 13.22
N THR A 453 7.49 -10.43 13.83
CA THR A 453 6.98 -11.10 15.05
C THR A 453 6.77 -12.59 14.80
N GLY A 454 7.29 -13.43 15.70
CA GLY A 454 7.05 -14.87 15.68
C GLY A 454 7.84 -15.65 14.63
N ALA A 455 8.75 -15.00 13.90
CA ALA A 455 9.71 -15.68 13.03
C ALA A 455 10.61 -16.63 13.85
N PRO A 456 11.13 -17.74 13.27
CA PRO A 456 11.96 -18.68 14.01
C PRO A 456 13.17 -18.01 14.68
N GLY A 457 13.19 -18.00 16.02
CA GLY A 457 14.23 -17.34 16.81
C GLY A 457 13.95 -15.88 17.19
N HIS A 458 12.77 -15.36 16.86
CA HIS A 458 12.32 -14.00 17.17
C HIS A 458 10.97 -14.04 17.93
N ASP A 459 10.96 -13.52 19.16
CA ASP A 459 9.73 -13.25 19.90
C ASP A 459 9.00 -12.01 19.32
N TYR A 460 7.98 -11.49 20.01
CA TYR A 460 7.35 -10.22 19.66
C TYR A 460 8.35 -9.07 19.49
N ASN A 461 8.29 -8.39 18.34
CA ASN A 461 9.19 -7.30 17.96
C ASN A 461 8.81 -5.93 18.57
N GLY A 462 7.65 -5.84 19.24
CA GLY A 462 7.11 -4.60 19.79
C GLY A 462 6.15 -3.83 18.89
N GLY A 463 5.76 -4.37 17.73
CA GLY A 463 4.81 -3.75 16.79
C GLY A 463 5.30 -2.43 16.17
N LEU A 464 4.40 -1.74 15.48
CA LEU A 464 4.61 -0.41 14.91
C LEU A 464 4.97 0.63 15.99
N GLU A 465 4.35 0.54 17.15
CA GLU A 465 4.56 1.42 18.30
C GLU A 465 5.99 1.41 18.84
N ASN A 466 6.76 0.36 18.53
CA ASN A 466 8.17 0.22 18.88
C ASN A 466 9.12 0.40 17.67
N LEU A 467 8.58 0.73 16.48
CA LEU A 467 9.38 1.05 15.30
C LEU A 467 10.27 2.28 15.54
N PRO A 468 9.75 3.45 15.98
CA PRO A 468 10.59 4.45 16.62
C PRO A 468 10.99 3.94 18.01
N ARG A 469 12.29 3.87 18.26
CA ARG A 469 12.83 3.44 19.54
C ARG A 469 12.91 4.62 20.51
N PHE A 470 12.76 4.32 21.79
CA PHE A 470 12.81 5.32 22.86
C PHE A 470 13.78 4.89 23.96
N LEU A 471 14.60 5.84 24.43
CA LEU A 471 15.54 5.65 25.54
C LEU A 471 15.13 6.38 26.82
N GLU A 472 13.98 7.05 26.83
CA GLU A 472 13.52 7.90 27.92
C GLU A 472 12.17 7.41 28.47
N GLU A 473 11.80 7.87 29.66
CA GLU A 473 10.46 7.67 30.21
C GLU A 473 9.49 8.69 29.60
N TRP A 474 8.58 8.17 28.76
CA TRP A 474 7.55 8.96 28.07
C TRP A 474 6.21 9.00 28.80
N SER A 475 6.14 8.52 30.05
CA SER A 475 4.90 8.53 30.83
C SER A 475 4.36 9.96 30.99
N GLY A 476 3.13 10.17 30.50
CA GLY A 476 2.47 11.49 30.50
C GLY A 476 3.10 12.50 29.53
N LYS A 477 3.89 12.05 28.55
CA LYS A 477 4.48 12.85 27.47
C LYS A 477 3.94 12.41 26.12
N THR A 478 3.93 13.32 25.16
CA THR A 478 3.45 13.05 23.81
C THR A 478 4.62 13.17 22.82
N PHE A 479 4.87 12.08 22.11
CA PHE A 479 5.65 12.11 20.88
C PHE A 479 4.69 12.29 19.70
N ILE A 480 4.96 13.28 18.83
CA ILE A 480 4.19 13.51 17.61
C ILE A 480 5.08 13.20 16.42
N TRP A 481 4.69 12.20 15.64
CA TRP A 481 5.29 11.91 14.35
C TRP A 481 4.34 12.33 13.22
N ARG A 482 4.86 13.05 12.23
CA ARG A 482 4.12 13.38 11.00
C ARG A 482 5.01 13.19 9.78
N GLY A 483 4.39 12.84 8.65
CA GLY A 483 5.03 12.99 7.35
C GLY A 483 5.44 14.45 7.08
N ALA A 484 6.48 14.62 6.28
CA ALA A 484 7.11 15.91 6.01
C ALA A 484 6.59 16.61 4.76
#